data_AF-A0AAV9F2L3-F1
#
_entry.id   AF-A0AAV9F2L3-F1
#
_cell.length_a   1.000
_cell.length_b   1.000
_cell.length_c   1.000
_cell.angle_alpha   90.00
_cell.angle_beta   90.00
_cell.angle_gamma   90.00
#
_symmetry.space_group_name_H-M   'P 1'
#
loop_
_entity.id
_entity.type
_entity.pdbx_description
1 polymer ?
#
loop_
_entity_poly.entity_id
_entity_poly.type
_entity_poly.pdbx_seq_one_letter_code
_entity_poly.pdbx_strand_id
1 'polypeptide(L)'
;MGKPLVALLAGFEYMAREFPGCLQGFIPQVMESHQISKKDASGTAKAFIKYLQLLGVKIDEEQINQIRDPMMQMEAVGVPEEYLSAHAFHMYNLTSPDQTVSLEIQHNVCGRSMYAEGSIDAAIFLAKKVQSKADKKLYDMIDVLREGNMR
;
A
#
# COMPACT_ATOMS: atom_id res chain seq x y z
N MET A 1 8.94 6.37 -0.18
CA MET A 1 7.86 5.39 0.06
C MET A 1 8.26 4.53 1.25
N GLY A 2 7.34 4.15 2.14
CA GLY A 2 7.68 3.34 3.30
C GLY A 2 8.03 1.91 2.92
N LYS A 3 9.19 1.42 3.38
CA LYS A 3 9.73 0.09 3.02
C LYS A 3 8.70 -1.06 3.19
N PRO A 4 7.91 -1.15 4.28
CA PRO A 4 6.90 -2.21 4.43
C PRO A 4 5.78 -2.15 3.37
N LEU A 5 5.29 -0.95 3.04
CA LEU A 5 4.29 -0.78 1.98
C LEU A 5 4.83 -1.18 0.61
N VAL A 6 6.09 -0.88 0.33
CA VAL A 6 6.74 -1.31 -0.92
C VAL A 6 6.76 -2.84 -0.99
N ALA A 7 7.09 -3.52 0.11
CA ALA A 7 7.11 -4.98 0.16
C ALA A 7 5.72 -5.59 -0.08
N LEU A 8 4.68 -5.03 0.55
CA LEU A 8 3.29 -5.46 0.32
C LEU A 8 2.88 -5.28 -1.14
N LEU A 9 3.14 -4.12 -1.73
CA LEU A 9 2.84 -3.84 -3.14
C LEU A 9 3.58 -4.80 -4.08
N ALA A 10 4.86 -5.07 -3.82
CA ALA A 10 5.65 -6.00 -4.63
C ALA A 10 5.12 -7.44 -4.52
N GLY A 11 4.67 -7.85 -3.33
CA GLY A 11 4.02 -9.15 -3.12
C GLY A 11 2.72 -9.28 -3.92
N PHE A 12 1.88 -8.25 -3.89
CA PHE A 12 0.64 -8.22 -4.67
C PHE A 12 0.88 -8.14 -6.17
N GLU A 13 1.88 -7.37 -6.62
CA GLU A 13 2.30 -7.33 -8.01
C GLU A 13 2.73 -8.72 -8.50
N TYR A 14 3.56 -9.41 -7.71
CA TYR A 14 3.99 -10.77 -8.01
C TYR A 14 2.79 -11.72 -8.08
N MET A 15 1.92 -11.72 -7.08
CA MET A 15 0.72 -12.56 -7.04
C MET A 15 -0.19 -12.31 -8.26
N ALA A 16 -0.42 -11.05 -8.62
CA ALA A 16 -1.26 -10.67 -9.76
C ALA A 16 -0.67 -11.11 -11.11
N ARG A 17 0.67 -11.16 -11.23
CA ARG A 17 1.36 -11.64 -12.43
C ARG A 17 1.33 -13.15 -12.56
N GLU A 18 1.53 -13.86 -11.45
CA GLU A 18 1.63 -15.33 -11.46
C GLU A 18 0.26 -16.01 -11.51
N PHE A 19 -0.79 -15.38 -10.95
CA PHE A 19 -2.12 -15.97 -10.82
C PHE A 19 -3.21 -15.07 -11.43
N PRO A 20 -3.15 -14.73 -12.73
CA PRO A 20 -4.14 -13.86 -13.35
C PRO A 20 -5.54 -14.47 -13.27
N GLY A 21 -6.53 -13.64 -12.90
CA GLY A 21 -7.93 -14.07 -12.79
C GLY A 21 -8.29 -14.94 -11.59
N CYS A 22 -7.37 -15.21 -10.66
CA CYS A 22 -7.65 -16.16 -9.55
C CYS A 22 -8.72 -15.68 -8.55
N LEU A 23 -9.07 -14.39 -8.57
CA LEU A 23 -10.14 -13.77 -7.77
C LEU A 23 -11.33 -13.33 -8.64
N GLN A 24 -11.48 -13.91 -9.84
CA GLN A 24 -12.59 -13.59 -10.72
C GLN A 24 -13.94 -13.81 -10.03
N GLY A 25 -14.81 -12.81 -10.14
CA GLY A 25 -16.15 -12.83 -9.54
C GLY A 25 -16.21 -12.32 -8.10
N PHE A 26 -15.07 -12.14 -7.41
CA PHE A 26 -15.09 -11.49 -6.11
C PHE A 26 -15.60 -10.05 -6.21
N ILE A 27 -16.37 -9.65 -5.21
CA ILE A 27 -17.00 -8.34 -5.08
C ILE A 27 -16.11 -7.46 -4.21
N PRO A 28 -15.55 -6.36 -4.75
CA PRO A 28 -14.63 -5.52 -4.00
C PRO A 28 -15.36 -4.42 -3.22
N GLN A 29 -14.82 -4.11 -2.05
CA GLN A 29 -15.07 -2.87 -1.32
C GLN A 29 -13.71 -2.27 -0.95
N VAL A 30 -13.42 -1.10 -1.50
CA VAL A 30 -12.14 -0.42 -1.30
C VAL A 30 -12.39 0.92 -0.63
N MET A 31 -11.66 1.17 0.44
CA MET A 31 -11.73 2.40 1.20
C MET A 31 -10.32 2.97 1.39
N GLU A 32 -10.21 4.29 1.29
CA GLU A 32 -9.02 5.01 1.72
C GLU A 32 -9.36 6.23 2.59
N SER A 33 -8.48 6.52 3.54
CA SER A 33 -8.56 7.70 4.39
C SER A 33 -7.22 8.44 4.38
N HIS A 34 -7.29 9.72 4.03
CA HIS A 34 -6.18 10.68 3.96
C HIS A 34 -6.66 12.06 4.43
N GLN A 35 -5.76 13.03 4.53
CA GLN A 35 -6.11 14.40 4.91
C GLN A 35 -7.15 15.01 3.96
N ILE A 36 -8.00 15.91 4.47
CA ILE A 36 -9.05 16.59 3.70
C ILE A 36 -8.55 17.31 2.44
N SER A 37 -7.30 17.78 2.46
CA SER A 37 -6.67 18.47 1.33
C SER A 37 -6.31 17.54 0.16
N LYS A 38 -6.30 16.23 0.38
CA LYS A 38 -5.91 15.24 -0.63
C LYS A 38 -7.14 14.79 -1.44
N LYS A 39 -7.27 15.39 -2.62
CA LYS A 39 -8.41 15.15 -3.53
C LYS A 39 -8.28 13.86 -4.33
N ASP A 40 -7.07 13.48 -4.70
CA ASP A 40 -6.85 12.31 -5.56
C ASP A 40 -6.54 11.04 -4.76
N ALA A 41 -6.95 9.90 -5.32
CA ALA A 41 -6.60 8.59 -4.77
C ALA A 41 -5.08 8.41 -4.69
N SER A 42 -4.61 7.76 -3.62
CA SER A 42 -3.19 7.59 -3.42
C SER A 42 -2.58 6.72 -4.52
N GLY A 43 -1.33 7.00 -4.94
CA GLY A 43 -0.65 6.17 -5.93
C GLY A 43 -0.57 4.68 -5.51
N THR A 44 -0.48 4.42 -4.20
CA THR A 44 -0.55 3.07 -3.62
C THR A 44 -1.91 2.43 -3.87
N ALA A 45 -3.01 3.14 -3.65
CA ALA A 45 -4.36 2.63 -3.91
C ALA A 45 -4.54 2.30 -5.40
N LYS A 46 -4.13 3.20 -6.29
CA LYS A 46 -4.19 2.98 -7.75
C LYS A 46 -3.39 1.76 -8.18
N ALA A 47 -2.20 1.53 -7.61
CA ALA A 47 -1.42 0.33 -7.87
C ALA A 47 -2.15 -0.93 -7.40
N PHE A 48 -2.74 -0.92 -6.21
CA PHE A 48 -3.53 -2.04 -5.69
C PHE A 48 -4.74 -2.37 -6.56
N ILE A 49 -5.49 -1.35 -7.01
CA ILE A 49 -6.61 -1.52 -7.94
C ILE A 49 -6.17 -2.24 -9.22
N LYS A 50 -5.05 -1.83 -9.81
CA LYS A 50 -4.50 -2.51 -11.00
C LYS A 50 -4.17 -3.98 -10.73
N TYR A 51 -3.63 -4.30 -9.56
CA TYR A 51 -3.36 -5.69 -9.19
C TYR A 51 -4.65 -6.50 -9.01
N LEU A 52 -5.68 -5.91 -8.38
CA LEU A 52 -7.01 -6.54 -8.26
C LEU A 52 -7.64 -6.80 -9.64
N GLN A 53 -7.53 -5.85 -10.56
CA GLN A 53 -7.98 -6.01 -11.95
C GLN A 53 -7.29 -7.19 -12.65
N LEU A 54 -5.96 -7.30 -12.51
CA LEU A 54 -5.20 -8.44 -13.05
C LEU A 54 -5.61 -9.78 -12.40
N LEU A 55 -5.97 -9.76 -11.12
CA LEU A 55 -6.53 -10.91 -10.41
C LEU A 55 -7.99 -11.23 -10.81
N GLY A 56 -8.58 -10.49 -11.74
CA GLY A 56 -9.92 -10.75 -12.30
C GLY A 56 -11.06 -10.04 -11.57
N VAL A 57 -10.77 -9.17 -10.61
CA VAL A 57 -11.76 -8.37 -9.89
C VAL A 57 -12.21 -7.20 -10.77
N LYS A 58 -13.53 -6.99 -10.87
CA LYS A 58 -14.09 -5.85 -11.60
C LYS A 58 -14.17 -4.64 -10.68
N ILE A 59 -13.20 -3.74 -10.80
CA ILE A 59 -13.15 -2.49 -10.04
C ILE A 59 -12.47 -1.39 -10.84
N ASP A 60 -12.98 -0.17 -10.73
CA ASP A 60 -12.39 1.06 -11.28
C ASP A 60 -11.93 2.00 -10.15
N GLU A 61 -11.03 2.94 -10.46
CA GLU A 61 -10.47 3.87 -9.46
C GLU A 61 -11.55 4.78 -8.85
N GLU A 62 -12.60 5.09 -9.60
CA GLU A 62 -13.74 5.91 -9.16
C GLU A 62 -14.59 5.22 -8.08
N GLN A 63 -14.45 3.90 -7.91
CA GLN A 63 -15.17 3.12 -6.91
C GLN A 63 -14.46 3.09 -5.56
N ILE A 64 -13.30 3.75 -5.42
CA ILE A 64 -12.62 3.88 -4.13
C ILE A 64 -13.43 4.82 -3.23
N ASN A 65 -13.90 4.31 -2.10
CA ASN A 65 -14.55 5.13 -1.09
C ASN A 65 -13.52 6.01 -0.36
N GLN A 66 -13.48 7.29 -0.69
CA GLN A 66 -12.56 8.26 -0.12
C GLN A 66 -13.14 8.94 1.13
N ILE A 67 -12.67 8.52 2.31
CA ILE A 67 -13.10 9.11 3.58
C ILE A 67 -12.19 10.30 3.90
N ARG A 68 -12.81 11.49 4.00
CA ARG A 68 -12.12 12.78 4.25
C ARG A 68 -12.71 13.56 5.43
N ASP A 69 -13.92 13.22 5.85
CA ASP A 69 -14.59 13.84 6.99
C ASP A 69 -13.89 13.40 8.30
N PRO A 70 -13.35 14.33 9.10
CA PRO A 70 -12.57 13.98 10.29
C PRO A 70 -13.32 13.12 11.31
N MET A 71 -14.63 13.31 11.46
CA MET A 71 -15.45 12.52 12.38
C MET A 71 -15.55 11.08 11.89
N MET A 72 -15.86 10.86 10.61
CA MET A 72 -15.84 9.51 10.02
C MET A 72 -14.44 8.87 10.06
N GLN A 73 -13.37 9.66 9.90
CA GLN A 73 -12.01 9.15 9.99
C GLN A 73 -11.68 8.61 11.38
N MET A 74 -12.14 9.26 12.43
CA MET A 74 -11.94 8.77 13.80
C MET A 74 -12.87 7.60 14.12
N GLU A 75 -14.18 7.79 13.91
CA GLU A 75 -15.20 6.88 14.43
C GLU A 75 -15.34 5.60 13.59
N ALA A 76 -15.29 5.72 12.26
CA ALA A 76 -15.50 4.59 11.35
C ALA A 76 -14.19 3.96 10.87
N VAL A 77 -13.15 4.76 10.64
CA VAL A 77 -11.86 4.28 10.12
C VAL A 77 -10.86 3.98 11.24
N GLY A 78 -11.03 4.57 12.43
CA GLY A 78 -10.13 4.37 13.57
C GLY A 78 -8.82 5.15 13.47
N VAL A 79 -8.80 6.28 12.76
CA VAL A 79 -7.63 7.17 12.71
C VAL A 79 -7.51 7.90 14.06
N PRO A 80 -6.39 7.82 14.78
CA PRO A 80 -6.22 8.57 16.02
C PRO A 80 -6.22 10.08 15.75
N GLU A 81 -6.84 10.85 16.65
CA GLU A 81 -7.04 12.30 16.50
C GLU A 81 -5.73 13.05 16.17
N GLU A 82 -4.64 12.70 16.86
CA GLU A 82 -3.31 13.30 16.68
C GLU A 82 -2.74 13.10 15.26
N TYR A 83 -3.22 12.11 14.50
CA TYR A 83 -2.76 11.77 13.16
C TYR A 83 -3.72 12.16 12.04
N LEU A 84 -4.85 12.81 12.31
CA LEU A 84 -5.82 13.25 11.28
C LEU A 84 -5.17 14.14 10.19
N SER A 85 -4.15 14.90 10.57
CA SER A 85 -3.40 15.74 9.64
C SER A 85 -2.28 15.01 8.89
N ALA A 86 -2.01 13.74 9.24
CA ALA A 86 -0.85 12.99 8.79
C ALA A 86 -1.07 11.46 8.89
N HIS A 87 -2.04 10.92 8.17
CA HIS A 87 -2.26 9.47 8.06
C HIS A 87 -2.40 9.00 6.61
N ALA A 88 -2.35 7.68 6.43
CA ALA A 88 -2.75 6.98 5.22
C ALA A 88 -3.31 5.61 5.61
N PHE A 89 -4.63 5.47 5.64
CA PHE A 89 -5.31 4.21 5.98
C PHE A 89 -6.01 3.68 4.73
N HIS A 90 -5.84 2.39 4.47
CA HIS A 90 -6.40 1.74 3.30
C HIS A 90 -6.93 0.36 3.67
N MET A 91 -8.09 0.02 3.13
CA MET A 91 -8.73 -1.28 3.30
C MET A 91 -9.24 -1.76 1.96
N TYR A 92 -8.93 -3.01 1.62
CA TYR A 92 -9.39 -3.71 0.44
C TYR A 92 -10.06 -4.99 0.92
N ASN A 93 -11.39 -5.02 0.86
CA ASN A 93 -12.19 -6.19 1.16
C ASN A 93 -12.67 -6.82 -0.15
N LEU A 94 -12.56 -8.14 -0.27
CA LEU A 94 -13.06 -8.93 -1.38
C LEU A 94 -13.97 -10.03 -0.83
N THR A 95 -15.22 -10.05 -1.27
CA THR A 95 -16.21 -11.06 -0.87
C THR A 95 -16.54 -11.99 -2.04
N SER A 96 -16.61 -13.31 -1.82
CA SER A 96 -17.01 -14.25 -2.86
C SER A 96 -18.48 -14.06 -3.29
N PRO A 97 -18.87 -14.47 -4.52
CA PRO A 97 -20.26 -14.31 -5.00
C PRO A 97 -21.33 -14.92 -4.09
N ASP A 98 -21.03 -16.03 -3.43
CA ASP A 98 -21.91 -16.75 -2.51
C ASP A 98 -21.83 -16.23 -1.06
N GLN A 99 -21.02 -15.19 -0.82
CA GLN A 99 -20.82 -14.52 0.47
C GLN A 99 -20.20 -15.40 1.57
N THR A 100 -19.56 -16.52 1.21
CA THR A 100 -18.98 -17.45 2.18
C THR A 100 -17.50 -17.19 2.47
N VAL A 101 -16.80 -16.45 1.61
CA VAL A 101 -15.38 -16.10 1.75
C VAL A 101 -15.21 -14.59 1.77
N SER A 102 -14.46 -14.09 2.75
CA SER A 102 -14.02 -12.70 2.85
C SER A 102 -12.50 -12.65 2.95
N LEU A 103 -11.88 -11.84 2.09
CA LEU A 103 -10.46 -11.55 2.12
C LEU A 103 -10.29 -10.06 2.44
N GLU A 104 -9.49 -9.74 3.43
CA GLU A 104 -9.23 -8.36 3.82
C GLU A 104 -7.73 -8.06 3.83
N ILE A 105 -7.36 -6.95 3.20
CA ILE A 105 -6.03 -6.39 3.25
C ILE A 105 -6.14 -4.97 3.78
N GLN A 106 -5.45 -4.71 4.88
CA GLN A 106 -5.43 -3.40 5.50
C GLN A 106 -4.00 -2.93 5.75
N HIS A 107 -3.75 -1.65 5.49
CA HIS A 107 -2.50 -1.00 5.88
C HIS A 107 -2.75 0.42 6.38
N ASN A 108 -2.35 0.68 7.61
CA ASN A 108 -2.58 1.93 8.32
C ASN A 108 -1.24 2.59 8.68
N VAL A 109 -1.09 3.84 8.27
CA VAL A 109 0.11 4.63 8.56
C VAL A 109 -0.28 5.84 9.37
N CYS A 110 0.29 5.94 10.56
CA CYS A 110 0.22 7.13 11.41
C CYS A 110 1.53 7.93 11.31
N GLY A 111 1.41 9.22 11.04
CA GLY A 111 2.53 10.15 10.97
C GLY A 111 3.51 9.81 9.84
N ARG A 112 4.79 10.04 10.12
CA ARG A 112 5.87 9.98 9.12
C ARG A 112 7.00 9.00 9.46
N SER A 113 6.92 8.31 10.59
CA SER A 113 7.99 7.46 11.13
C SER A 113 8.45 6.40 10.13
N MET A 114 7.50 5.68 9.50
CA MET A 114 7.80 4.66 8.48
C MET A 114 8.62 5.21 7.30
N TYR A 115 8.42 6.47 6.91
CA TYR A 115 9.20 7.09 5.83
C TYR A 115 10.61 7.47 6.29
N ALA A 116 10.75 7.94 7.54
CA ALA A 116 12.05 8.22 8.13
C ALA A 116 12.89 6.95 8.24
N GLU A 117 12.32 5.87 8.80
CA GLU A 117 13.00 4.58 8.93
C GLU A 117 13.38 3.98 7.57
N GLY A 118 12.49 4.03 6.59
CA GLY A 118 12.80 3.57 5.23
C GLY A 118 13.92 4.39 4.57
N SER A 119 14.04 5.68 4.89
CA SER A 119 15.11 6.54 4.38
C SER A 119 16.46 6.22 5.04
N ILE A 120 16.47 5.91 6.34
CA ILE A 120 17.67 5.45 7.05
C ILE A 120 18.16 4.12 6.46
N ASP A 121 17.26 3.16 6.23
CA ASP A 121 17.59 1.90 5.56
C ASP A 121 18.20 2.11 4.17
N ALA A 122 17.60 2.99 3.36
CA ALA A 122 18.10 3.30 2.03
C ALA A 122 19.49 3.95 2.08
N ALA A 123 19.76 4.81 3.06
CA ALA A 123 21.07 5.43 3.26
C ALA A 123 22.14 4.39 3.63
N ILE A 124 21.82 3.47 4.55
CA ILE A 124 22.72 2.37 4.95
C ILE A 124 23.00 1.44 3.75
N PHE A 125 21.95 1.06 3.01
CA PHE A 125 22.07 0.29 1.79
C PHE A 125 23.02 0.96 0.79
N LEU A 126 22.79 2.24 0.51
CA LEU A 126 23.59 2.98 -0.48
C LEU A 126 25.05 3.12 -0.04
N ALA A 127 25.29 3.37 1.26
CA ALA A 127 26.65 3.41 1.81
C ALA A 127 27.39 2.09 1.56
N LYS A 128 26.73 0.94 1.77
CA LYS A 128 27.29 -0.39 1.46
C LYS A 128 27.59 -0.58 -0.03
N LYS A 129 26.71 -0.11 -0.93
CA LYS A 129 26.93 -0.17 -2.39
C LYS A 129 28.10 0.70 -2.84
N VAL A 130 28.28 1.88 -2.24
CA VAL A 130 29.44 2.74 -2.48
C VAL A 130 30.74 2.08 -2.01
N GLN A 131 30.76 1.55 -0.78
CA GLN A 131 31.94 0.90 -0.19
C GLN A 131 32.39 -0.32 -1.01
N SER A 132 31.44 -1.10 -1.50
CA SER A 132 31.70 -2.27 -2.37
C SER A 132 32.00 -1.92 -3.83
N LYS A 133 31.99 -0.62 -4.19
CA LYS A 133 32.18 -0.14 -5.56
C LYS A 133 31.24 -0.81 -6.57
N ALA A 134 30.00 -1.08 -6.17
CA ALA A 134 29.03 -1.78 -7.02
C ALA A 134 28.83 -1.07 -8.37
N ASP A 135 28.74 -1.85 -9.47
CA ASP A 135 28.62 -1.31 -10.82
C ASP A 135 27.29 -0.55 -11.04
N LYS A 136 26.19 -1.10 -10.52
CA LYS A 136 24.87 -0.44 -10.53
C LYS A 136 24.93 0.87 -9.74
N LYS A 137 24.40 1.96 -10.30
CA LYS A 137 24.46 3.32 -9.70
C LYS A 137 23.10 3.89 -9.30
N LEU A 138 22.02 3.45 -9.95
CA LEU A 138 20.66 3.87 -9.64
C LEU A 138 19.94 2.69 -8.97
N TYR A 139 19.32 2.95 -7.82
CA TYR A 139 18.63 1.96 -7.01
C TYR A 139 17.25 2.47 -6.60
N ASP A 140 16.35 1.54 -6.30
CA ASP A 140 15.03 1.82 -5.74
C ASP A 140 14.82 1.11 -4.38
N MET A 141 13.60 1.19 -3.85
CA MET A 141 13.28 0.56 -2.57
C MET A 141 13.12 -0.97 -2.67
N ILE A 142 12.94 -1.54 -3.86
CA ILE A 142 12.96 -3.00 -4.08
C ILE A 142 14.39 -3.51 -3.94
N ASP A 143 15.38 -2.78 -4.45
CA ASP A 143 16.79 -3.10 -4.22
C ASP A 143 17.14 -3.10 -2.73
N VAL A 144 16.67 -2.09 -1.99
CA VAL A 144 16.85 -2.00 -0.53
C VAL A 144 16.19 -3.17 0.19
N LEU A 145 14.99 -3.57 -0.22
CA LEU A 145 14.28 -4.73 0.33
C LEU A 145 15.05 -6.04 0.10
N ARG A 146 15.61 -6.23 -1.10
CA ARG A 146 16.37 -7.45 -1.46
C ARG A 146 17.68 -7.61 -0.69
N GLU A 147 18.26 -6.51 -0.21
CA GLU A 147 19.45 -6.58 0.66
C GLU A 147 19.14 -7.23 2.02
N GLY A 148 17.88 -7.23 2.43
CA GLY A 148 17.43 -7.75 3.72
C GLY A 148 17.44 -6.70 4.84
N ASN A 149 17.40 -7.19 6.07
CA ASN A 149 17.53 -6.35 7.26
C ASN A 149 19.01 -5.96 7.45
N MET A 150 19.26 -4.70 7.81
CA MET A 150 20.60 -4.16 8.07
C MET A 150 20.72 -3.52 9.47
N ARG A 151 19.69 -3.68 10.32
CA ARG A 151 19.54 -3.08 11.65
C ARG A 151 18.58 -3.89 12.52
#